data_AF-A0A7V9TM17-F1
#
_entry.id   AF-A0A7V9TM17-F1
#
_cell.length_a   1.000
_cell.length_b   1.000
_cell.length_c   1.000
_cell.angle_alpha   90.00
_cell.angle_beta   90.00
_cell.angle_gamma   90.00
#
_symmetry.space_group_name_H-M   'P 1'
#
loop_
_entity.id
_entity.type
_entity.pdbx_description
1 polymer ?
#
loop_
_entity_poly.entity_id
_entity_poly.type
_entity_poly.pdbx_seq_one_letter_code
_entity_poly.pdbx_strand_id
1 'polypeptide(L)'
;MSRFGELTELEDFNKRQRAGDPERRTKRPAPRVISLLPEYFAEDWQGRPVAAFDVGLRVASESDAHNIEVEAQRAADQADGDVTVYNRSLIALCVARGFCDPRDVTANHPFFELPEEVVPYAFKPNALRRIFDEIERLALEQSPLFPEATKEDAERFAAAVVDGGFDRLNPRARRYLRMVVDAL
;
A
#
# COMPACT_ATOMS: atom_id res chain seq x y z
N MET A 1 49.39 31.27 5.72
CA MET A 1 49.31 30.51 4.46
C MET A 1 48.35 29.33 4.67
N SER A 2 47.36 29.22 3.80
CA SER A 2 46.48 28.05 3.56
C SER A 2 45.67 27.44 4.71
N ARG A 3 44.49 28.00 5.00
CA ARG A 3 43.33 27.27 5.58
C ARG A 3 41.98 27.67 4.98
N PHE A 4 41.97 28.38 3.84
CA PHE A 4 40.75 28.85 3.18
C PHE A 4 40.42 28.09 1.88
N GLY A 5 41.24 27.12 1.46
CA GLY A 5 41.02 26.31 0.25
C GLY A 5 40.34 24.96 0.48
N GLU A 6 40.38 24.39 1.69
CA GLU A 6 39.85 23.04 1.97
C GLU A 6 38.33 23.02 2.21
N LEU A 7 37.73 24.13 2.66
CA LEU A 7 36.28 24.20 2.90
C LEU A 7 35.47 24.26 1.60
N THR A 8 36.02 24.88 0.56
CA THR A 8 35.37 24.98 -0.76
C THR A 8 35.32 23.64 -1.49
N GLU A 9 36.33 22.79 -1.33
CA GLU A 9 36.34 21.46 -1.98
C GLU A 9 35.38 20.47 -1.32
N LEU A 10 35.21 20.53 0.00
CA LEU A 10 34.26 19.69 0.73
C LEU A 10 32.80 20.09 0.46
N GLU A 11 32.55 21.39 0.34
CA GLU A 11 31.24 21.92 -0.04
C GLU A 11 30.90 21.58 -1.50
N ASP A 12 31.85 21.71 -2.43
CA ASP A 12 31.65 21.33 -3.83
C ASP A 12 31.52 19.81 -4.02
N PHE A 13 32.24 19.01 -3.24
CA PHE A 13 32.08 17.55 -3.22
C PHE A 13 30.70 17.15 -2.71
N ASN A 14 30.22 17.75 -1.62
CA ASN A 14 28.86 17.53 -1.11
C ASN A 14 27.79 18.05 -2.08
N LYS A 15 28.05 19.15 -2.80
CA LYS A 15 27.13 19.70 -3.82
C LYS A 15 27.06 18.81 -5.05
N ARG A 16 28.17 18.19 -5.46
CA ARG A 16 28.23 17.19 -6.54
C ARG A 16 27.64 15.83 -6.15
N GLN A 17 27.80 15.39 -4.90
CA GLN A 17 27.13 14.20 -4.36
C GLN A 17 25.61 14.41 -4.22
N ARG A 18 25.17 15.62 -3.86
CA ARG A 18 23.75 15.99 -3.79
C ARG A 18 23.14 16.26 -5.17
N ALA A 19 23.95 16.66 -6.15
CA ALA A 19 23.59 16.72 -7.57
C ALA A 19 23.77 15.36 -8.26
N GLY A 20 23.49 14.26 -7.55
CA GLY A 20 23.24 12.98 -8.19
C GLY A 20 22.16 13.20 -9.25
N ASP A 21 22.57 12.98 -10.50
CA ASP A 21 21.78 13.19 -11.72
C ASP A 21 20.31 12.75 -11.50
N PRO A 22 19.35 13.70 -11.38
CA PRO A 22 17.95 13.35 -11.09
C PRO A 22 17.34 12.46 -12.20
N GLU A 23 17.99 12.40 -13.36
CA GLU A 23 17.56 11.66 -14.54
C GLU A 23 17.89 10.15 -14.52
N ARG A 24 18.62 9.64 -13.51
CA ARG A 24 18.91 8.20 -13.38
C ARG A 24 18.24 7.55 -12.18
N ARG A 25 17.02 7.94 -11.81
CA ARG A 25 16.12 6.98 -11.16
C ARG A 25 15.82 5.89 -12.18
N THR A 26 16.49 4.75 -12.05
CA THR A 26 16.16 3.57 -12.83
C THR A 26 14.69 3.26 -12.56
N LYS A 27 13.84 3.44 -13.59
CA LYS A 27 12.42 3.09 -13.50
C LYS A 27 12.34 1.63 -13.12
N ARG A 28 11.83 1.37 -11.93
CA ARG A 28 11.62 0.00 -11.44
C ARG A 28 10.15 -0.34 -11.65
N PRO A 29 9.83 -1.48 -12.26
CA PRO A 29 8.45 -1.90 -12.43
C PRO A 29 7.78 -2.09 -11.07
N ALA A 30 6.45 -2.02 -11.05
CA ALA A 30 5.69 -2.31 -9.86
C ALA A 30 5.95 -3.76 -9.40
N PRO A 31 6.12 -4.02 -8.10
CA PRO A 31 6.35 -5.36 -7.59
C PRO A 31 5.13 -6.28 -7.76
N ARG A 32 3.93 -5.69 -7.90
CA ARG A 32 2.70 -6.39 -8.21
C ARG A 32 1.88 -5.57 -9.18
N VAL A 33 1.25 -6.25 -10.13
CA VAL A 33 0.34 -5.64 -11.11
C VAL A 33 -0.97 -6.41 -11.03
N ILE A 34 -2.08 -5.68 -10.98
CA ILE A 34 -3.43 -6.26 -11.02
C ILE A 34 -4.21 -5.63 -12.17
N SER A 35 -5.15 -6.39 -12.73
CA SER A 35 -6.06 -5.87 -13.75
C SER A 35 -7.36 -5.39 -13.09
N LEU A 36 -7.69 -4.12 -13.30
CA LEU A 36 -8.92 -3.51 -12.80
C LEU A 36 -10.00 -3.61 -13.87
N LEU A 37 -11.07 -4.34 -13.57
CA LEU A 37 -12.22 -4.48 -14.45
C LEU A 37 -13.18 -3.30 -14.29
N PRO A 38 -13.92 -2.89 -15.35
CA PRO A 38 -14.97 -1.88 -15.24
C PRO A 38 -16.00 -2.15 -14.15
N GLU A 39 -16.23 -3.41 -13.79
CA GLU A 39 -17.18 -3.83 -12.76
C GLU A 39 -16.77 -3.45 -11.33
N TYR A 40 -15.48 -3.18 -11.11
CA TYR A 40 -14.93 -2.78 -9.82
C TYR A 40 -15.26 -1.33 -9.46
N PHE A 41 -15.60 -0.52 -10.47
CA PHE A 41 -15.90 0.89 -10.33
C PHE A 41 -17.39 1.12 -10.01
N ALA A 42 -17.68 2.19 -9.28
CA ALA A 42 -19.04 2.63 -9.00
C ALA A 42 -19.77 2.95 -10.31
N GLU A 43 -21.07 2.66 -10.38
CA GLU A 43 -21.83 2.74 -11.64
C GLU A 43 -22.10 4.18 -12.08
N ASP A 44 -22.15 5.10 -11.13
CA ASP A 44 -22.39 6.52 -11.26
C ASP A 44 -21.10 7.35 -11.37
N TRP A 45 -19.92 6.72 -11.28
CA TRP A 45 -18.66 7.42 -11.41
C TRP A 45 -18.37 7.77 -12.88
N GLN A 46 -18.31 9.06 -13.18
CA GLN A 46 -18.14 9.57 -14.56
C GLN A 46 -16.84 9.12 -15.22
N GLY A 47 -15.79 8.86 -14.43
CA GLY A 47 -14.48 8.41 -14.92
C GLY A 47 -14.39 6.90 -15.19
N ARG A 48 -15.49 6.15 -15.08
CA ARG A 48 -15.48 4.69 -15.16
C ARG A 48 -14.88 4.19 -16.49
N PRO A 49 -13.87 3.29 -16.46
CA PRO A 49 -13.26 2.78 -17.67
C PRO A 49 -14.21 1.87 -18.43
N VAL A 50 -14.11 1.86 -19.76
CA VAL A 50 -14.91 1.00 -20.64
C VAL A 50 -14.29 -0.40 -20.82
N ALA A 51 -13.01 -0.56 -20.49
CA ALA A 51 -12.26 -1.79 -20.63
C ALA A 51 -11.37 -2.01 -19.40
N ALA A 52 -10.93 -3.25 -19.21
CA ALA A 52 -9.96 -3.57 -18.17
C ALA A 52 -8.62 -2.88 -18.45
N PHE A 53 -7.93 -2.46 -17.39
CA PHE A 53 -6.57 -1.94 -17.48
C PHE A 53 -5.73 -2.35 -16.27
N ASP A 54 -4.42 -2.38 -16.46
CA ASP A 54 -3.49 -2.84 -15.42
C ASP A 54 -3.02 -1.68 -14.56
N VAL A 55 -3.00 -1.88 -13.24
CA VAL A 55 -2.45 -0.94 -12.27
C VAL A 55 -1.34 -1.60 -11.47
N GLY A 56 -0.27 -0.86 -11.20
CA GLY A 56 0.78 -1.29 -10.28
C GLY A 56 0.33 -1.12 -8.84
N LEU A 57 0.79 -2.01 -7.96
CA LEU A 57 0.66 -1.89 -6.52
C LEU A 57 2.03 -1.72 -5.86
N ARG A 58 2.10 -0.87 -4.85
CA ARG A 58 3.26 -0.67 -3.98
C ARG A 58 2.84 -0.63 -2.51
N VAL A 59 3.79 -0.91 -1.63
CA VAL A 59 3.62 -0.70 -0.18
C VAL A 59 3.86 0.77 0.11
N ALA A 60 2.94 1.40 0.84
CA ALA A 60 3.09 2.78 1.29
C ALA A 60 4.33 2.93 2.19
N SER A 61 5.01 4.07 2.13
CA SER A 61 6.13 4.33 3.04
C SER A 61 5.63 4.48 4.48
N GLU A 62 6.52 4.39 5.47
CA GLU A 62 6.14 4.64 6.88
C GLU A 62 5.55 6.04 7.08
N SER A 63 6.09 7.04 6.37
CA SER A 63 5.54 8.40 6.38
C SER A 63 4.13 8.46 5.80
N ASP A 64 3.88 7.73 4.71
CA ASP A 64 2.54 7.65 4.11
C ASP A 64 1.58 6.92 5.04
N ALA A 65 2.00 5.83 5.67
CA ALA A 65 1.17 5.08 6.62
C ALA A 65 0.70 5.96 7.78
N HIS A 66 1.60 6.77 8.36
CA HIS A 66 1.23 7.73 9.39
C HIS A 66 0.24 8.79 8.88
N ASN A 67 0.48 9.34 7.69
CA ASN A 67 -0.42 10.34 7.09
C ASN A 67 -1.81 9.74 6.81
N ILE A 68 -1.88 8.51 6.31
CA ILE A 68 -3.13 7.76 6.08
C ILE A 68 -3.91 7.63 7.40
N GLU A 69 -3.26 7.25 8.49
CA GLU A 69 -3.91 7.12 9.81
C GLU A 69 -4.47 8.46 10.29
N VAL A 70 -3.70 9.54 10.16
CA VAL A 70 -4.12 10.89 10.56
C VAL A 70 -5.31 11.36 9.72
N GLU A 71 -5.29 11.17 8.42
CA GLU A 71 -6.39 11.54 7.52
C GLU A 71 -7.65 10.71 7.77
N ALA A 72 -7.50 9.40 7.97
CA ALA A 72 -8.61 8.52 8.33
C ALA A 72 -9.23 8.91 9.68
N GLN A 73 -8.40 9.26 10.67
CA GLN A 73 -8.88 9.75 11.96
C GLN A 73 -9.65 11.06 11.81
N ARG A 74 -9.15 12.02 11.02
CA ARG A 74 -9.86 13.27 10.75
C ARG A 74 -11.24 13.04 10.13
N ALA A 75 -11.35 12.12 9.18
CA ALA A 75 -12.63 11.77 8.57
C ALA A 75 -13.60 11.17 9.60
N ALA A 76 -13.11 10.34 10.51
CA ALA A 76 -13.92 9.78 11.59
C ALA A 76 -14.34 10.85 12.61
N ASP A 77 -13.45 11.77 12.99
CA ASP A 77 -13.76 12.87 13.91
C ASP A 77 -14.85 13.80 13.37
N GLN A 78 -14.86 14.04 12.05
CA GLN A 78 -15.93 14.78 11.37
C GLN A 78 -17.28 14.03 11.35
N ALA A 79 -17.25 12.72 11.59
CA ALA A 79 -18.41 11.83 11.70
C ALA A 79 -18.61 11.35 13.15
N ASP A 80 -18.35 12.21 14.13
CA ASP A 80 -18.54 11.94 15.57
C ASP A 80 -17.78 10.72 16.09
N GLY A 81 -16.62 10.41 15.51
CA GLY A 81 -15.77 9.28 15.88
C GLY A 81 -16.25 7.93 15.33
N ASP A 82 -17.04 7.92 14.25
CA ASP A 82 -17.53 6.67 13.64
C ASP A 82 -16.37 5.78 13.13
N VAL A 83 -16.19 4.65 13.80
CA VAL A 83 -15.18 3.62 13.48
C VAL A 83 -15.39 3.04 12.07
N THR A 84 -16.62 3.02 11.57
CA THR A 84 -16.93 2.57 10.20
C THR A 84 -16.36 3.54 9.18
N VAL A 85 -16.50 4.85 9.43
CA VAL A 85 -15.92 5.91 8.59
C VAL A 85 -14.40 5.85 8.66
N TYR A 86 -13.82 5.69 9.86
CA TYR A 86 -12.38 5.49 10.02
C TYR A 86 -11.85 4.36 9.15
N ASN A 87 -12.43 3.16 9.30
CA ASN A 87 -11.97 1.97 8.57
C ASN A 87 -12.15 2.10 7.06
N ARG A 88 -13.26 2.70 6.60
CA ARG A 88 -13.50 2.93 5.17
C ARG A 88 -12.47 3.91 4.59
N SER A 89 -12.21 5.01 5.28
CA SER A 89 -11.21 6.01 4.88
C SER A 89 -9.81 5.42 4.87
N LEU A 90 -9.44 4.67 5.91
CA LEU A 90 -8.15 3.98 6.00
C LEU A 90 -7.92 3.06 4.79
N ILE A 91 -8.90 2.22 4.46
CA ILE A 91 -8.82 1.32 3.30
C ILE A 91 -8.66 2.11 2.00
N ALA A 92 -9.50 3.12 1.77
CA ALA A 92 -9.47 3.90 0.53
C ALA A 92 -8.15 4.65 0.35
N LEU A 93 -7.62 5.24 1.41
CA LEU A 93 -6.34 5.96 1.39
C LEU A 93 -5.14 5.01 1.21
N CYS A 94 -5.16 3.83 1.85
CA CYS A 94 -4.18 2.78 1.59
C CYS A 94 -4.16 2.36 0.12
N VAL A 95 -5.34 2.15 -0.48
CA VAL A 95 -5.46 1.81 -1.91
C VAL A 95 -4.95 2.96 -2.79
N ALA A 96 -5.35 4.20 -2.51
CA ALA A 96 -4.92 5.38 -3.24
C ALA A 96 -3.40 5.55 -3.27
N ARG A 97 -2.76 5.46 -2.10
CA ARG A 97 -1.29 5.55 -1.98
C ARG A 97 -0.57 4.34 -2.55
N GLY A 98 -1.24 3.18 -2.53
CA GLY A 98 -0.74 1.92 -3.07
C GLY A 98 -0.75 1.83 -4.59
N PHE A 99 -1.56 2.63 -5.29
CA PHE A 99 -1.56 2.65 -6.75
C PHE A 99 -0.32 3.32 -7.34
N CYS A 100 0.27 2.68 -8.35
CA CYS A 100 1.40 3.19 -9.11
C CYS A 100 1.32 2.80 -10.58
N ASP A 101 2.17 3.41 -11.41
CA ASP A 101 2.34 2.98 -12.80
C ASP A 101 2.93 1.53 -12.82
N PRO A 102 2.39 0.60 -13.62
CA PRO A 102 2.89 -0.78 -13.66
C PRO A 102 4.38 -0.86 -14.06
N ARG A 103 4.87 0.14 -14.80
CA ARG A 103 6.24 0.23 -15.32
C ARG A 103 7.14 1.12 -14.47
N ASP A 104 6.59 1.88 -13.53
CA ASP A 104 7.33 2.76 -12.63
C ASP A 104 6.66 2.86 -11.25
N VAL A 105 7.18 2.10 -10.29
CA VAL A 105 6.70 2.05 -8.91
C VAL A 105 6.71 3.43 -8.22
N THR A 106 7.56 4.34 -8.69
CA THR A 106 7.69 5.68 -8.10
C THR A 106 6.70 6.69 -8.67
N ALA A 107 6.07 6.38 -9.81
CA ALA A 107 5.07 7.21 -10.44
C ALA A 107 3.65 6.80 -10.01
N ASN A 108 2.74 7.77 -9.95
CA ASN A 108 1.32 7.46 -9.84
C ASN A 108 0.80 6.94 -11.18
N HIS A 109 -0.23 6.10 -11.13
CA HIS A 109 -0.86 5.60 -12.34
C HIS A 109 -1.52 6.76 -13.11
N PRO A 110 -1.32 6.91 -14.43
CA PRO A 110 -1.82 8.07 -15.19
C PRO A 110 -3.34 8.20 -15.23
N PHE A 111 -4.06 7.09 -15.02
CA PHE A 111 -5.53 7.09 -14.89
C PHE A 111 -6.03 7.78 -13.60
N PHE A 112 -5.19 7.89 -12.57
CA PHE A 112 -5.54 8.48 -11.28
C PHE A 112 -4.61 9.66 -11.00
N GLU A 113 -4.97 10.86 -11.48
CA GLU A 113 -4.18 12.08 -11.24
C GLU A 113 -4.11 12.45 -9.75
N LEU A 114 -5.25 12.35 -9.06
CA LEU A 114 -5.38 12.59 -7.62
C LEU A 114 -6.01 11.35 -6.95
N PRO A 115 -5.23 10.27 -6.72
CA PRO A 115 -5.77 9.01 -6.23
C PRO A 115 -6.53 9.14 -4.91
N GLU A 116 -6.06 9.96 -3.98
CA GLU A 116 -6.68 10.16 -2.67
C GLU A 116 -8.08 10.77 -2.76
N GLU A 117 -8.31 11.63 -3.75
CA GLU A 117 -9.61 12.26 -3.98
C GLU A 117 -10.53 11.35 -4.79
N VAL A 118 -9.98 10.58 -5.73
CA VAL A 118 -10.76 9.79 -6.69
C VAL A 118 -11.15 8.43 -6.12
N VAL A 119 -10.22 7.70 -5.52
CA VAL A 119 -10.40 6.29 -5.11
C VAL A 119 -11.58 6.06 -4.15
N PRO A 120 -11.84 6.91 -3.13
CA PRO A 120 -12.95 6.71 -2.20
C PRO A 120 -14.34 6.70 -2.87
N TYR A 121 -14.48 7.35 -4.02
CA TYR A 121 -15.74 7.49 -4.77
C TYR A 121 -15.76 6.65 -6.06
N ALA A 122 -14.61 6.38 -6.66
CA ALA A 122 -14.51 5.70 -7.94
C ALA A 122 -14.82 4.20 -7.85
N PHE A 123 -14.60 3.57 -6.70
CA PHE A 123 -14.68 2.12 -6.54
C PHE A 123 -15.86 1.67 -5.69
N LYS A 124 -16.38 0.49 -6.01
CA LYS A 124 -17.31 -0.22 -5.14
C LYS A 124 -16.61 -0.65 -3.84
N PRO A 125 -17.29 -0.68 -2.68
CA PRO A 125 -16.65 -1.03 -1.40
C PRO A 125 -15.98 -2.41 -1.38
N ASN A 126 -16.59 -3.40 -2.02
CA ASN A 126 -16.03 -4.75 -2.13
C ASN A 126 -14.77 -4.79 -3.01
N ALA A 127 -14.70 -3.97 -4.05
CA ALA A 127 -13.52 -3.85 -4.88
C ALA A 127 -12.36 -3.18 -4.12
N LEU A 128 -12.61 -2.08 -3.41
CA LEU A 128 -11.60 -1.45 -2.54
C LEU A 128 -11.04 -2.43 -1.53
N ARG A 129 -11.92 -3.23 -0.90
CA ARG A 129 -11.47 -4.23 0.06
C ARG A 129 -10.54 -5.27 -0.56
N ARG A 130 -10.91 -5.81 -1.72
CA ARG A 130 -10.08 -6.77 -2.46
C ARG A 130 -8.71 -6.20 -2.83
N ILE A 131 -8.67 -4.96 -3.31
CA ILE A 131 -7.42 -4.29 -3.69
C ILE A 131 -6.54 -4.04 -2.45
N PHE A 132 -7.15 -3.63 -1.34
CA PHE A 132 -6.45 -3.48 -0.07
C PHE A 132 -5.86 -4.80 0.43
N ASP A 133 -6.59 -5.90 0.33
CA ASP A 133 -6.10 -7.23 0.70
C ASP A 133 -4.89 -7.64 -0.18
N GLU A 134 -4.86 -7.26 -1.46
CA GLU A 134 -3.68 -7.46 -2.33
C GLU A 134 -2.44 -6.63 -1.92
N ILE A 135 -2.66 -5.40 -1.44
CA ILE A 135 -1.60 -4.52 -0.91
C ILE A 135 -1.07 -5.08 0.41
N GLU A 136 -1.94 -5.56 1.30
CA GLU A 136 -1.53 -6.19 2.56
C GLU A 136 -0.73 -7.46 2.31
N ARG A 137 -1.16 -8.29 1.34
CA ARG A 137 -0.39 -9.48 0.94
C ARG A 137 0.99 -9.09 0.41
N LEU A 138 1.05 -8.07 -0.44
CA LEU A 138 2.33 -7.55 -0.95
C LEU A 138 3.24 -7.05 0.18
N ALA A 139 2.69 -6.34 1.17
CA ALA A 139 3.45 -5.83 2.31
C ALA A 139 4.04 -6.95 3.17
N LEU A 140 3.35 -8.09 3.27
CA LEU A 140 3.87 -9.28 3.94
C LEU A 140 4.99 -9.94 3.14
N GLU A 141 4.77 -10.17 1.84
CA GLU A 141 5.75 -10.80 0.95
C GLU A 141 7.08 -10.04 0.90
N GLN A 142 7.03 -8.72 1.04
CA GLN A 142 8.21 -7.85 1.05
C GLN A 142 8.81 -7.65 2.44
N SER A 143 8.17 -8.16 3.50
CA SER A 143 8.63 -7.91 4.87
C SER A 143 9.83 -8.80 5.21
N PRO A 144 11.00 -8.23 5.55
CA PRO A 144 12.14 -9.02 6.00
C PRO A 144 11.97 -9.56 7.43
N LEU A 145 10.95 -9.05 8.16
CA LEU A 145 10.71 -9.40 9.56
C LEU A 145 9.89 -10.69 9.72
N PHE A 146 9.15 -11.08 8.69
CA PHE A 146 8.25 -12.23 8.74
C PHE A 146 8.67 -13.22 7.65
N PRO A 147 9.62 -14.14 7.95
CA PRO A 147 9.97 -15.18 7.01
C PRO A 147 8.75 -16.05 6.70
N GLU A 148 8.76 -16.67 5.52
CA GLU A 148 7.73 -17.63 5.13
C GLU A 148 7.64 -18.75 6.17
N ALA A 149 6.41 -19.09 6.56
CA ALA A 149 6.17 -20.12 7.56
C ALA A 149 6.69 -21.47 7.05
N THR A 150 7.46 -22.17 7.88
CA THR A 150 7.89 -23.52 7.57
C THR A 150 6.73 -24.51 7.67
N LYS A 151 6.90 -25.71 7.13
CA LYS A 151 5.93 -26.80 7.30
C LYS A 151 5.66 -27.10 8.79
N GLU A 152 6.69 -27.05 9.62
CA GLU A 152 6.60 -27.27 11.07
C GLU A 152 5.85 -26.14 11.79
N ASP A 153 5.94 -24.91 11.29
CA ASP A 153 5.12 -23.79 11.79
C ASP A 153 3.66 -23.98 11.40
N ALA A 154 3.39 -24.44 10.17
CA ALA A 154 2.03 -24.72 9.71
C ALA A 154 1.37 -25.87 10.51
N GLU A 155 2.11 -26.93 10.83
CA GLU A 155 1.63 -28.04 11.66
C GLU A 155 1.33 -27.60 13.10
N ARG A 156 2.25 -26.83 13.72
CA ARG A 156 2.03 -26.25 15.06
C ARG A 156 0.82 -25.32 15.09
N PHE A 157 0.68 -24.52 14.03
CA PHE A 157 -0.43 -23.61 13.89
C PHE A 157 -1.77 -24.36 13.71
N ALA A 158 -1.82 -25.39 12.87
CA ALA A 158 -3.01 -26.22 12.69
C ALA A 158 -3.45 -26.87 14.02
N ALA A 159 -2.50 -27.40 14.79
CA ALA A 159 -2.77 -27.96 16.11
C ALA A 159 -3.36 -26.90 17.08
N ALA A 160 -2.80 -25.68 17.08
CA ALA A 160 -3.29 -24.58 17.92
C ALA A 160 -4.71 -24.11 17.53
N VAL A 161 -5.05 -24.12 16.24
CA VAL A 161 -6.40 -23.76 15.77
C VAL A 161 -7.43 -24.83 16.18
N VAL A 162 -7.08 -26.12 16.06
CA VAL A 162 -7.96 -27.25 16.45
C VAL A 162 -8.26 -27.24 17.95
N ASP A 163 -7.31 -26.82 18.78
CA ASP A 163 -7.48 -26.71 20.25
C ASP A 163 -8.29 -25.47 20.69
N GLY A 164 -9.00 -24.81 19.77
CA GLY A 164 -9.76 -23.59 20.06
C GLY A 164 -8.87 -22.37 20.33
N GLY A 165 -7.58 -22.44 20.01
CA GLY A 165 -6.62 -21.36 20.21
C GLY A 165 -6.78 -20.19 19.24
N PHE A 166 -7.79 -20.20 18.36
CA PHE A 166 -8.03 -19.14 17.39
C PHE A 166 -8.15 -17.77 18.04
N ASP A 167 -8.82 -17.66 19.19
CA ASP A 167 -8.99 -16.40 19.91
C ASP A 167 -7.70 -15.89 20.57
N ARG A 168 -6.71 -16.76 20.74
CA ARG A 168 -5.38 -16.41 21.28
C ARG A 168 -4.42 -15.91 20.20
N LEU A 169 -4.79 -16.06 18.93
CA LEU A 169 -4.02 -15.48 17.83
C LEU A 169 -4.14 -13.96 17.88
N ASN A 170 -3.04 -13.27 17.63
CA ASN A 170 -3.10 -11.81 17.51
C ASN A 170 -4.07 -11.43 16.36
N PRO A 171 -4.73 -10.25 16.41
CA PRO A 171 -5.73 -9.86 15.40
C PRO A 171 -5.22 -9.92 13.96
N ARG A 172 -3.94 -9.64 13.76
CA ARG A 172 -3.28 -9.66 12.46
C ARG A 172 -3.19 -11.08 11.89
N ALA A 173 -2.80 -12.06 12.71
CA ALA A 173 -2.77 -13.48 12.36
C ALA A 173 -4.17 -14.05 12.07
N ARG A 174 -5.19 -13.63 12.84
CA ARG A 174 -6.59 -14.01 12.56
C ARG A 174 -7.07 -13.49 11.21
N ARG A 175 -6.73 -12.23 10.89
CA ARG A 175 -7.05 -11.63 9.60
C ARG A 175 -6.38 -12.36 8.44
N TYR A 176 -5.10 -12.71 8.57
CA TYR A 176 -4.39 -13.44 7.53
C TYR A 176 -4.88 -14.88 7.38
N LEU A 177 -5.22 -15.57 8.48
CA LEU A 177 -5.88 -16.87 8.36
C LEU A 177 -7.18 -16.75 7.57
N ARG A 178 -8.00 -15.74 7.85
CA ARG A 178 -9.24 -15.51 7.10
C ARG A 178 -8.98 -15.33 5.60
N MET A 179 -7.95 -14.56 5.23
CA MET A 179 -7.56 -14.40 3.83
C MET A 179 -7.14 -15.71 3.15
N VAL A 180 -6.46 -16.61 3.88
CA VAL A 180 -6.08 -17.93 3.34
C VAL A 180 -7.30 -18.85 3.21
N VAL A 181 -8.17 -18.87 4.22
CA VAL A 181 -9.40 -19.69 4.22
C VAL A 181 -10.36 -19.26 3.12
N ASP A 182 -10.52 -17.96 2.89
CA ASP A 182 -11.40 -17.44 1.83
C ASP A 182 -10.85 -17.70 0.41
N ALA A 183 -9.58 -18.10 0.29
CA ALA A 183 -8.93 -18.44 -0.98
C ALA A 183 -8.90 -19.95 -1.29
N LEU A 184 -9.30 -20.81 -0.33
CA LEU A 184 -9.43 -22.27 -0.48
C LEU A 184 -10.84 -22.65 -0.96
#